data_AF-A0A7C7EGL8-F1
#
_entry.id   AF-A0A7C7EGL8-F1
#
_cell.length_a   1.000
_cell.length_b   1.000
_cell.length_c   1.000
_cell.angle_alpha   90.00
_cell.angle_beta   90.00
_cell.angle_gamma   90.00
#
_symmetry.space_group_name_H-M   'P 1'
#
loop_
_entity.id
_entity.type
_entity.pdbx_description
1 polymer ?
#
loop_
_entity_poly.entity_id
_entity_poly.type
_entity_poly.pdbx_seq_one_letter_code
_entity_poly.pdbx_strand_id
1 'polypeptide(L)'
;FKGPLLCVEDVVLADIGLKEGREIIEKFGMAVIIRPKGLDSLISINNLGIRQAILHEAANQLGLKMNIDTPELAPLTMNNNENGDIIVVMVAMKPDIDAFVEIIKNVPAIETVRKYPSKSRGARKAFN
;
A
#
# COMPACT_ATOMS: atom_id res chain seq x y z
N PHE A 1 13.01 -6.82 -9.03
CA PHE A 1 13.38 -5.68 -9.90
C PHE A 1 13.38 -6.09 -11.37
N LYS A 2 12.99 -5.19 -12.27
CA LYS A 2 13.16 -5.30 -13.73
C LYS A 2 14.09 -4.17 -14.18
N GLY A 3 15.41 -4.41 -14.18
CA GLY A 3 16.39 -3.32 -14.29
C GLY A 3 16.30 -2.39 -13.07
N PRO A 4 16.21 -1.05 -13.24
CA PRO A 4 16.06 -0.14 -12.11
C PRO A 4 14.62 -0.09 -11.56
N LEU A 5 13.66 -0.72 -12.25
CA LEU A 5 12.25 -0.65 -11.89
C LEU A 5 11.93 -1.61 -10.73
N LEU A 6 11.38 -1.03 -9.65
CA LEU A 6 10.74 -1.77 -8.57
C LEU A 6 9.35 -2.21 -9.04
N CYS A 7 9.09 -3.51 -9.01
CA CYS A 7 7.83 -4.10 -9.43
C CYS A 7 7.31 -5.06 -8.37
N VAL A 8 5.99 -5.09 -8.20
CA VAL A 8 5.27 -6.14 -7.48
C VAL A 8 4.26 -6.73 -8.46
N GLU A 9 4.35 -8.04 -8.69
CA GLU A 9 3.70 -8.69 -9.83
C GLU A 9 4.04 -7.94 -11.15
N ASP A 10 3.04 -7.51 -11.90
CA ASP A 10 3.20 -6.77 -13.15
C ASP A 10 3.07 -5.25 -13.00
N VAL A 11 2.91 -4.75 -11.77
CA VAL A 11 2.79 -3.31 -11.50
C VAL A 11 4.17 -2.70 -11.25
N VAL A 12 4.52 -1.70 -12.05
CA VAL A 12 5.71 -0.85 -11.83
C VAL A 12 5.39 0.19 -10.76
N LEU A 13 6.18 0.21 -9.68
CA LEU A 13 5.96 1.07 -8.52
C LEU A 13 6.82 2.33 -8.55
N ALA A 14 8.12 2.15 -8.82
CA ALA A 14 9.10 3.24 -8.79
C ALA A 14 10.34 2.88 -9.63
N ASP A 15 11.04 3.91 -10.09
CA ASP A 15 12.39 3.79 -10.63
C ASP A 15 13.40 4.03 -9.50
N ILE A 16 14.18 3.00 -9.17
CA ILE A 16 15.21 3.05 -8.14
C ILE A 16 16.57 3.05 -8.85
N GLY A 17 17.07 4.24 -9.15
CA GLY A 17 18.30 4.43 -9.94
C GLY A 17 19.57 4.00 -9.21
N LEU A 18 19.66 4.27 -7.90
CA LEU A 18 20.85 3.92 -7.10
C LEU A 18 20.89 2.44 -6.76
N LYS A 19 22.08 1.83 -6.89
CA LYS A 19 22.26 0.39 -6.63
C LYS A 19 22.09 0.07 -5.15
N GLU A 20 22.60 0.95 -4.31
CA GLU A 20 22.54 0.86 -2.85
C GLU A 20 21.08 0.84 -2.38
N GLY A 21 20.23 1.70 -2.95
CA GLY A 21 18.79 1.70 -2.67
C GLY A 21 18.12 0.39 -3.04
N ARG A 22 18.45 -0.18 -4.21
CA ARG A 22 17.94 -1.50 -4.63
C ARG A 22 18.36 -2.62 -3.68
N GLU A 23 19.64 -2.67 -3.30
CA GLU A 23 20.15 -3.66 -2.35
C GLU A 23 19.46 -3.58 -0.97
N ILE A 24 19.17 -2.36 -0.51
CA ILE A 24 18.41 -2.15 0.72
C ILE A 24 16.98 -2.66 0.57
N ILE A 25 16.29 -2.32 -0.52
CA ILE A 25 14.91 -2.78 -0.77
C ILE A 25 14.86 -4.31 -0.91
N GLU A 26 15.83 -4.94 -1.57
CA GLU A 26 15.88 -6.40 -1.69
C GLU A 26 16.06 -7.10 -0.34
N LYS A 27 16.79 -6.48 0.59
CA LYS A 27 17.07 -7.06 1.90
C LYS A 27 16.01 -6.74 2.96
N PHE A 28 15.41 -5.55 2.88
CA PHE A 28 14.56 -5.00 3.94
C PHE A 28 13.15 -4.63 3.47
N GLY A 29 12.89 -4.71 2.18
CA GLY A 29 11.59 -4.41 1.58
C GLY A 29 10.57 -5.52 1.81
N MET A 30 9.32 -5.13 2.00
CA MET A 30 8.16 -6.00 2.07
C MET A 30 7.05 -5.42 1.21
N ALA A 31 6.24 -6.30 0.64
CA ALA A 31 5.06 -5.92 -0.13
C ALA A 31 3.85 -6.78 0.25
N VAL A 32 2.69 -6.15 0.38
CA VAL A 32 1.40 -6.81 0.59
C VAL A 32 0.42 -6.34 -0.48
N ILE A 33 -0.35 -7.29 -1.02
CA ILE A 33 -1.42 -7.02 -1.99
C ILE A 33 -2.76 -7.18 -1.27
N ILE A 34 -3.53 -6.08 -1.21
CA ILE A 34 -4.88 -6.05 -0.65
C ILE A 34 -5.87 -6.20 -1.81
N ARG A 35 -6.59 -7.33 -1.81
CA ARG A 35 -7.62 -7.64 -2.81
C ARG A 35 -9.01 -7.29 -2.28
N PRO A 36 -9.69 -6.25 -2.81
CA PRO A 36 -11.03 -5.89 -2.37
C PRO A 36 -12.05 -6.98 -2.74
N LYS A 37 -12.95 -7.31 -1.81
CA LYS A 37 -13.99 -8.36 -2.01
C LYS A 37 -15.27 -7.87 -2.70
N GLY A 38 -15.34 -6.60 -3.06
CA GLY A 38 -16.50 -5.98 -3.70
C GLY A 38 -16.42 -4.45 -3.76
N LEU A 39 -17.41 -3.83 -4.39
CA LEU A 39 -17.42 -2.38 -4.68
C LEU A 39 -17.25 -1.50 -3.44
N ASP A 40 -17.90 -1.84 -2.33
CA ASP A 40 -17.75 -1.06 -1.09
C ASP A 40 -16.30 -1.12 -0.57
N SER A 41 -15.70 -2.31 -0.52
CA SER A 41 -14.30 -2.45 -0.10
C SER A 41 -13.32 -1.78 -1.06
N LEU A 42 -13.61 -1.81 -2.37
CA LEU A 42 -12.82 -1.13 -3.39
C LEU A 42 -12.86 0.38 -3.17
N ILE A 43 -14.05 0.96 -2.98
CA ILE A 43 -14.20 2.40 -2.72
C ILE A 43 -13.49 2.79 -1.40
N SER A 44 -13.63 1.96 -0.36
CA SER A 44 -12.97 2.18 0.93
C SER A 44 -11.44 2.20 0.80
N ILE A 45 -10.84 1.17 0.22
CA ILE A 45 -9.38 1.07 0.15
C ILE A 45 -8.76 2.09 -0.83
N ASN A 46 -9.55 2.61 -1.78
CA ASN A 46 -9.14 3.73 -2.63
C ASN A 46 -9.18 5.09 -1.93
N ASN A 47 -9.75 5.19 -0.73
CA ASN A 47 -9.68 6.40 0.07
C ASN A 47 -8.24 6.64 0.52
N LEU A 48 -7.68 7.80 0.16
CA LEU A 48 -6.31 8.19 0.52
C LEU A 48 -6.09 8.17 2.03
N GLY A 49 -7.06 8.58 2.84
CA GLY A 49 -6.95 8.57 4.30
C GLY A 49 -6.79 7.15 4.87
N ILE A 50 -7.49 6.16 4.32
CA ILE A 50 -7.31 4.76 4.73
C ILE A 50 -5.93 4.25 4.33
N ARG A 51 -5.46 4.57 3.12
CA ARG A 51 -4.11 4.18 2.69
C ARG A 51 -3.03 4.83 3.54
N GLN A 52 -3.20 6.10 3.92
CA GLN A 52 -2.29 6.78 4.84
C GLN A 52 -2.32 6.15 6.23
N ALA A 53 -3.50 5.77 6.73
CA ALA A 53 -3.61 5.03 7.99
C ALA A 53 -2.86 3.68 7.93
N ILE A 54 -2.96 2.96 6.82
CA ILE A 54 -2.20 1.71 6.60
C ILE A 54 -0.69 1.95 6.67
N LEU A 55 -0.18 2.92 5.90
CA LEU A 55 1.25 3.22 5.88
C LEU A 55 1.74 3.70 7.25
N HIS A 56 0.95 4.54 7.94
CA HIS A 56 1.24 5.05 9.27
C HIS A 56 1.31 3.94 10.31
N GLU A 57 0.31 3.06 10.38
CA GLU A 57 0.31 1.95 11.35
C GLU A 57 1.47 0.99 11.12
N ALA A 58 1.73 0.62 9.86
CA ALA A 58 2.87 -0.23 9.54
C ALA A 58 4.20 0.43 9.90
N ALA A 59 4.36 1.74 9.63
CA ALA A 59 5.56 2.49 9.97
C ALA A 59 5.77 2.58 11.48
N ASN A 60 4.70 2.82 12.24
CA ASN A 60 4.76 2.92 13.70
C ASN A 60 5.12 1.59 14.37
N GLN A 61 4.63 0.47 13.83
CA GLN A 61 4.79 -0.83 14.48
C GLN A 61 6.04 -1.60 14.04
N LEU A 62 6.43 -1.50 12.76
CA LEU A 62 7.60 -2.22 12.21
C LEU A 62 8.86 -1.35 12.09
N GLY A 63 8.70 -0.03 12.19
CA GLY A 63 9.77 0.94 12.00
C GLY A 63 10.19 1.07 10.54
N LEU A 64 10.41 2.29 10.08
CA LEU A 64 10.93 2.55 8.73
C LEU A 64 12.44 2.49 8.69
N LYS A 65 12.97 1.86 7.65
CA LYS A 65 14.39 1.94 7.29
C LYS A 65 14.57 2.95 6.15
N MET A 66 14.39 4.21 6.49
CA MET A 66 14.64 5.34 5.58
C MET A 66 15.22 6.53 6.36
N ASN A 67 15.90 7.40 5.63
CA ASN A 67 16.40 8.70 6.10
C ASN A 67 15.91 9.80 5.12
N ILE A 68 16.08 11.07 5.47
CA ILE A 68 15.69 12.22 4.63
C ILE A 68 16.41 12.19 3.26
N ASP A 69 17.61 11.63 3.21
CA ASP A 69 18.44 11.48 2.00
C ASP A 69 18.15 10.21 1.18
N THR A 70 17.20 9.38 1.61
CA THR A 70 16.78 8.15 0.90
C THR A 70 15.26 8.13 0.64
N PRO A 71 14.71 9.15 -0.05
CA PRO A 71 13.28 9.24 -0.34
C PRO A 71 12.73 8.07 -1.16
N GLU A 72 13.59 7.39 -1.93
CA GLU A 72 13.25 6.17 -2.68
C GLU A 72 12.90 4.96 -1.79
N LEU A 73 13.22 5.02 -0.49
CA LEU A 73 12.87 4.00 0.50
C LEU A 73 11.56 4.32 1.23
N ALA A 74 10.90 5.43 0.90
CA ALA A 74 9.64 5.83 1.52
C ALA A 74 8.55 4.77 1.29
N PRO A 75 7.73 4.48 2.32
CA PRO A 75 6.64 3.53 2.17
C PRO A 75 5.57 4.12 1.24
N LEU A 76 4.96 3.27 0.41
CA LEU A 76 4.01 3.72 -0.61
C LEU A 76 2.85 2.76 -0.77
N THR A 77 1.77 3.27 -1.38
CA THR A 77 0.69 2.45 -1.90
C THR A 77 0.49 2.72 -3.39
N MET A 78 0.22 1.67 -4.16
CA MET A 78 -0.09 1.75 -5.58
C MET A 78 -1.35 0.97 -5.90
N ASN A 79 -2.15 1.46 -6.84
CA ASN A 79 -3.31 0.74 -7.33
C ASN A 79 -2.92 -0.06 -8.59
N ASN A 80 -3.38 -1.29 -8.69
CA ASN A 80 -3.44 -2.00 -9.94
C ASN A 80 -4.69 -1.56 -10.72
N ASN A 81 -4.48 -0.84 -11.83
CA ASN A 81 -5.57 -0.27 -12.63
C ASN A 81 -6.47 -1.33 -13.30
N GLU A 82 -6.02 -2.58 -13.43
CA GLU A 82 -6.77 -3.63 -14.11
C GLU A 82 -7.81 -4.29 -13.18
N ASN A 83 -7.45 -4.53 -11.92
CA ASN A 83 -8.27 -5.31 -11.00
C ASN A 83 -8.66 -4.57 -9.69
N GLY A 84 -8.07 -3.39 -9.44
CA GLY A 84 -8.32 -2.59 -8.25
C GLY A 84 -7.59 -3.05 -6.98
N ASP A 85 -6.64 -3.98 -7.12
CA ASP A 85 -5.78 -4.42 -6.01
C ASP A 85 -4.91 -3.27 -5.53
N ILE A 86 -4.74 -3.15 -4.22
CA ILE A 86 -3.85 -2.16 -3.62
C ILE A 86 -2.57 -2.83 -3.16
N ILE A 87 -1.46 -2.40 -3.73
CA ILE A 87 -0.12 -2.82 -3.35
C ILE A 87 0.37 -1.85 -2.27
N VAL A 88 0.84 -2.39 -1.16
CA VAL A 88 1.48 -1.64 -0.07
C VAL A 88 2.93 -2.10 -0.01
N VAL A 89 3.87 -1.16 -0.08
CA VAL A 89 5.31 -1.44 0.00
C VAL A 89 5.94 -0.62 1.10
N MET A 90 6.85 -1.25 1.84
CA MET A 90 7.59 -0.65 2.94
C MET A 90 9.00 -1.23 3.00
N VAL A 91 9.98 -0.41 3.37
CA VAL A 91 11.31 -0.87 3.79
C VAL A 91 11.38 -0.78 5.31
N ALA A 92 11.44 -1.92 5.99
CA ALA A 92 11.36 -1.98 7.45
C ALA A 92 12.72 -2.18 8.12
N MET A 93 12.86 -1.81 9.39
CA MET A 93 14.10 -2.08 10.15
C MET A 93 14.36 -3.58 10.30
N LYS A 94 13.30 -4.34 10.61
CA LYS A 94 13.30 -5.80 10.70
C LYS A 94 12.09 -6.34 9.93
N PRO A 95 12.29 -6.88 8.72
CA PRO A 95 11.19 -7.42 7.91
C PRO A 95 10.51 -8.61 8.60
N ASP A 96 9.19 -8.55 8.69
CA ASP A 96 8.32 -9.62 9.13
C ASP A 96 6.99 -9.50 8.37
N ILE A 97 6.80 -10.37 7.37
CA ILE A 97 5.65 -10.29 6.47
C ILE A 97 4.35 -10.66 7.18
N ASP A 98 4.40 -11.56 8.16
CA ASP A 98 3.22 -12.01 8.90
C ASP A 98 2.72 -10.88 9.81
N ALA A 99 3.64 -10.23 10.53
CA ALA A 99 3.34 -9.04 11.31
C ALA A 99 2.82 -7.91 10.40
N PHE A 100 3.42 -7.70 9.23
CA PHE A 100 2.97 -6.66 8.29
C PHE A 100 1.53 -6.90 7.81
N VAL A 101 1.18 -8.15 7.47
CA VAL A 101 -0.18 -8.53 7.10
C VAL A 101 -1.14 -8.37 8.27
N GLU A 102 -0.74 -8.75 9.49
CA GLU A 102 -1.56 -8.60 10.70
C GLU A 102 -1.85 -7.13 11.01
N ILE A 103 -0.85 -6.26 10.94
CA ILE A 103 -1.01 -4.82 11.14
C ILE A 103 -2.03 -4.26 10.14
N ILE A 104 -1.83 -4.53 8.84
CA ILE A 104 -2.74 -4.04 7.78
C ILE A 104 -4.18 -4.49 8.02
N LYS A 105 -4.40 -5.75 8.45
CA LYS A 105 -5.74 -6.28 8.74
C LYS A 105 -6.42 -5.59 9.92
N ASN A 106 -5.65 -5.07 10.87
CA ASN A 106 -6.15 -4.42 12.07
C ASN A 106 -6.33 -2.90 11.89
N VAL A 107 -5.92 -2.32 10.76
CA VAL A 107 -6.16 -0.90 10.47
C VAL A 107 -7.67 -0.66 10.43
N PRO A 108 -8.21 0.18 11.33
CA PRO A 108 -9.64 0.44 11.36
C PRO A 108 -10.04 1.14 10.06
N ALA A 109 -11.07 0.62 9.41
CA ALA A 109 -11.79 1.37 8.39
C ALA A 109 -12.56 2.48 9.11
N ILE A 110 -11.91 3.64 9.32
CA ILE A 110 -12.48 4.76 10.07
C ILE A 110 -13.87 5.10 9.49
N GLU A 111 -14.80 5.39 10.40
CA GLU A 111 -16.25 5.57 10.22
C GLU A 111 -16.69 6.61 9.17
N THR A 112 -15.75 7.40 8.61
CA THR A 112 -16.01 8.36 7.53
C THR A 112 -16.27 7.71 6.18
N VAL A 113 -15.89 6.44 6.00
CA VAL A 113 -16.43 5.65 4.90
C VAL A 113 -17.77 5.10 5.35
N ARG A 114 -18.87 5.73 4.88
CA ARG A 114 -20.24 5.18 5.06
C ARG A 114 -20.18 3.67 4.90
N LYS A 115 -20.79 2.88 5.80
CA LYS A 115 -20.76 1.39 5.78
C LYS A 115 -21.09 0.76 4.42
N TYR A 116 -21.61 1.53 3.46
CA TYR A 116 -21.83 1.17 2.07
C TYR A 116 -21.62 2.40 1.15
N PRO A 117 -20.39 2.73 0.72
CA PRO A 117 -20.15 3.86 -0.18
C PRO A 117 -20.93 3.75 -1.49
N SER A 118 -21.12 2.52 -1.97
CA SER A 118 -21.94 2.18 -3.15
C SER A 118 -23.38 2.67 -3.04
N LYS A 119 -23.94 2.78 -1.81
CA LYS A 119 -25.33 3.23 -1.60
C LYS A 119 -25.50 4.75 -1.62
N SER A 120 -24.42 5.52 -1.75
CA SER A 120 -24.52 6.97 -1.88
C SER A 120 -25.21 7.35 -3.21
N ARG A 121 -25.92 8.49 -3.23
CA ARG A 121 -26.61 8.98 -4.44
C ARG A 121 -25.64 9.15 -5.62
N GLY A 122 -24.43 9.63 -5.35
CA GLY A 122 -23.37 9.78 -6.35
C GLY A 122 -22.90 8.43 -6.91
N ALA A 123 -22.58 7.47 -6.03
CA ALA A 123 -22.14 6.13 -6.45
C ALA A 123 -23.23 5.40 -7.24
N ARG A 124 -24.50 5.42 -6.79
CA ARG A 124 -25.61 4.81 -7.54
C ARG A 124 -25.79 5.39 -8.94
N LYS A 125 -25.46 6.67 -9.16
CA LYS A 125 -25.51 7.29 -10.49
C LYS A 125 -24.31 6.90 -11.36
N ALA A 126 -23.15 6.65 -10.75
CA ALA A 126 -21.92 6.32 -11.46
C ALA A 126 -21.84 4.83 -11.88
N PHE A 127 -22.53 3.94 -11.16
CA PHE A 127 -22.46 2.48 -11.34
C PHE A 127 -23.80 1.84 -11.78
N ASN A 128 -24.81 2.64 -12.17
CA ASN A 128 -26.02 2.21 -12.88
C ASN A 128 -25.91 2.62 -14.34
#